data_AF-A0A2P5LP51-F1
#
_entry.id   AF-A0A2P5LP51-F1
#
_cell.length_a   1.000
_cell.length_b   1.000
_cell.length_c   1.000
_cell.angle_alpha   90.00
_cell.angle_beta   90.00
_cell.angle_gamma   90.00
#
_symmetry.space_group_name_H-M   'P 1'
#
loop_
_entity.id
_entity.type
_entity.pdbx_description
1 polymer ?
#
loop_
_entity_poly.entity_id
_entity_poly.type
_entity_poly.pdbx_seq_one_letter_code
_entity_poly.pdbx_strand_id
1 'polypeptide(L)'
;MPAEAVREAEAAKIPGLPARLAAANIIGDIVQGGHRLDECFAPNAVPSRLSGLDARDVSLTRSIVTVAVRRLGLIRYVLAELLEKGLPRQAARLEFSLIAAAAQILFLDAADHAAVDLAVRAARLEPKTAGFSGLVNGVLRNLARRREEFLDVAASGEHDAPPWLAQRWRKHYGEDTGRAIAAMHMLEPPLDVSVKDDPEGWAERLDGVVLPTGSVRLRSHAPISELPGYEDGEWWVQDAAAALPARLLAPRPDERVLDMCAAPGGKTAQMALARAQVVALDRSAERLKLLAANLARLQLHAEVAVGDAAAYQAQPFDAILIDAPCSATGTI
;
A
#
# COMPACT_ATOMS: atom_id res chain seq x y z
N MET A 1 10.17 0.05 34.98
CA MET A 1 9.62 0.19 33.62
C MET A 1 9.21 -1.19 33.12
N PRO A 2 8.10 -1.33 32.37
CA PRO A 2 7.77 -2.58 31.70
C PRO A 2 8.96 -3.07 30.85
N ALA A 3 9.16 -4.38 30.75
CA ALA A 3 10.29 -4.95 29.99
C ALA A 3 10.34 -4.48 28.53
N GLU A 4 9.21 -4.12 27.93
CA GLU A 4 9.09 -3.53 26.59
C GLU A 4 9.68 -2.13 26.50
N ALA A 5 9.32 -1.22 27.42
CA ALA A 5 9.84 0.14 27.44
C ALA A 5 11.36 0.22 27.65
N VAL A 6 11.95 -0.77 28.35
CA VAL A 6 13.42 -0.87 28.49
C VAL A 6 14.07 -1.25 27.16
N ARG A 7 13.48 -2.20 26.43
CA ARG A 7 13.95 -2.64 25.11
C ARG A 7 13.85 -1.53 24.07
N GLU A 8 12.75 -0.78 24.07
CA GLU A 8 12.56 0.39 23.20
C GLU A 8 13.61 1.48 23.47
N ALA A 9 13.89 1.76 24.75
CA ALA A 9 14.91 2.74 25.13
C ALA A 9 16.34 2.28 24.76
N GLU A 10 16.61 0.97 24.75
CA GLU A 10 17.89 0.42 24.25
C GLU A 10 17.99 0.53 22.73
N ALA A 11 16.91 0.21 22.02
CA ALA A 11 16.85 0.31 20.56
C ALA A 11 17.04 1.75 20.06
N ALA A 12 16.44 2.73 20.75
CA ALA A 12 16.52 4.16 20.41
C ALA A 12 17.96 4.72 20.41
N LYS A 13 18.90 4.04 21.09
CA LYS A 13 20.32 4.46 21.12
C LYS A 13 21.10 4.04 19.87
N ILE A 14 20.53 3.17 19.03
CA ILE A 14 21.20 2.57 17.88
C ILE A 14 20.54 3.13 16.61
N PRO A 15 21.25 3.97 15.82
CA PRO A 15 20.69 4.59 14.62
C PRO A 15 20.08 3.57 13.66
N GLY A 16 18.83 3.82 13.24
CA GLY A 16 18.10 2.99 12.28
C GLY A 16 17.62 1.63 12.80
N LEU A 17 17.92 1.24 14.04
CA LEU A 17 17.36 0.04 14.66
C LEU A 17 15.85 0.18 14.95
N PRO A 18 15.35 1.31 15.48
CA PRO A 18 13.91 1.51 15.72
C PRO A 18 13.07 1.33 14.45
N ALA A 19 13.49 1.91 13.33
CA ALA A 19 12.81 1.76 12.03
C ALA A 19 12.69 0.29 11.58
N ARG A 20 13.73 -0.53 11.80
CA ARG A 20 13.75 -1.95 11.41
C ARG A 20 12.89 -2.82 12.32
N LEU A 21 12.85 -2.50 13.62
CA LEU A 21 11.93 -3.15 14.56
C LEU A 21 10.47 -2.80 14.21
N ALA A 22 10.19 -1.53 13.91
CA ALA A 22 8.88 -1.10 13.45
C ALA A 22 8.48 -1.83 12.16
N ALA A 23 9.37 -1.89 11.17
CA ALA A 23 9.12 -2.60 9.91
C ALA A 23 8.81 -4.09 10.14
N ALA A 24 9.61 -4.79 10.93
CA ALA A 24 9.38 -6.20 11.24
C ALA A 24 8.04 -6.42 11.96
N ASN A 25 7.68 -5.55 12.91
CA ASN A 25 6.39 -5.63 13.59
C ASN A 25 5.22 -5.38 12.64
N ILE A 26 5.29 -4.35 11.78
CA ILE A 26 4.26 -4.04 10.79
C ILE A 26 4.10 -5.19 9.78
N ILE A 27 5.20 -5.77 9.29
CA ILE A 27 5.13 -6.95 8.40
C ILE A 27 4.39 -8.09 9.10
N GLY A 28 4.65 -8.30 10.39
CA GLY A 28 3.92 -9.28 11.20
C GLY A 28 2.43 -8.97 11.34
N ASP A 29 2.09 -7.71 11.63
CA ASP A 29 0.71 -7.25 11.75
C ASP A 29 -0.06 -7.43 10.42
N ILE A 30 0.57 -7.21 9.27
CA ILE A 30 -0.02 -7.45 7.95
C ILE A 30 -0.18 -8.95 7.68
N VAL A 31 0.92 -9.71 7.78
CA VAL A 31 0.98 -11.11 7.31
C VAL A 31 0.24 -12.07 8.25
N GLN A 32 0.31 -11.87 9.56
CA GLN A 32 -0.38 -12.71 10.55
C GLN A 32 -1.68 -12.08 11.04
N GLY A 33 -1.71 -10.75 11.21
CA GLY A 33 -2.88 -10.05 11.75
C GLY A 33 -3.92 -9.65 10.70
N GLY A 34 -3.57 -9.68 9.40
CA GLY A 34 -4.47 -9.27 8.32
C GLY A 34 -4.74 -7.77 8.26
N HIS A 35 -3.88 -6.95 8.89
CA HIS A 35 -3.97 -5.50 8.82
C HIS A 35 -3.61 -4.99 7.42
N ARG A 36 -4.23 -3.89 6.98
CA ARG A 36 -3.89 -3.25 5.69
C ARG A 36 -2.64 -2.40 5.84
N LEU A 37 -1.83 -2.32 4.78
CA LEU A 37 -0.61 -1.51 4.78
C LEU A 37 -0.88 -0.07 5.21
N ASP A 38 -1.89 0.58 4.62
CA ASP A 38 -2.20 1.98 4.92
C ASP A 38 -2.66 2.19 6.36
N GLU A 39 -3.39 1.23 6.94
CA GLU A 39 -3.81 1.29 8.34
C GLU A 39 -2.62 1.27 9.29
N CYS A 40 -1.57 0.50 8.99
CA CYS A 40 -0.39 0.39 9.82
C CYS A 40 0.43 1.69 9.89
N PHE A 41 0.27 2.59 8.92
CA PHE A 41 0.94 3.89 8.88
C PHE A 41 0.00 5.07 9.12
N ALA A 42 -1.27 4.83 9.45
CA ALA A 42 -2.21 5.88 9.79
C ALA A 42 -1.85 6.51 11.16
N PRO A 43 -2.12 7.81 11.38
CA PRO A 43 -1.86 8.46 12.67
C PRO A 43 -2.58 7.81 13.86
N ASN A 44 -3.71 7.15 13.61
CA ASN A 44 -4.54 6.45 14.58
C ASN A 44 -4.35 4.91 14.55
N ALA A 45 -3.26 4.41 13.97
CA ALA A 45 -2.96 2.98 13.93
C ALA A 45 -2.90 2.37 15.34
N VAL A 46 -3.57 1.23 15.53
CA VAL A 46 -3.54 0.46 16.79
C VAL A 46 -3.13 -0.98 16.49
N PRO A 47 -2.00 -1.48 17.03
CA PRO A 47 -0.99 -0.75 17.81
C PRO A 47 -0.14 0.20 16.94
N SER A 48 0.24 1.36 17.49
CA SER A 48 1.14 2.28 16.78
C SER A 48 2.58 1.75 16.84
N ARG A 49 3.10 1.30 15.69
CA ARG A 49 4.49 0.82 15.54
C ARG A 49 5.49 1.94 15.23
N LEU A 50 4.99 3.14 14.94
CA LEU A 50 5.77 4.29 14.48
C LEU A 50 5.97 5.35 15.58
N SER A 51 5.37 5.15 16.75
CA SER A 51 5.47 6.09 17.86
C SER A 51 6.92 6.34 18.24
N GLY A 52 7.33 7.61 18.30
CA GLY A 52 8.68 8.03 18.66
C GLY A 52 9.71 8.00 17.52
N LEU A 53 9.32 7.60 16.30
CA LEU A 53 10.18 7.72 15.11
C LEU A 53 10.11 9.13 14.51
N ASP A 54 11.23 9.59 13.97
CA ASP A 54 11.26 10.80 13.15
C ASP A 54 10.76 10.53 11.72
N ALA A 55 10.57 11.59 10.92
CA ALA A 55 10.05 11.49 9.56
C ALA A 55 10.92 10.62 8.64
N ARG A 56 12.25 10.61 8.85
CA ARG A 56 13.19 9.83 8.05
C ARG A 56 13.07 8.34 8.37
N ASP A 57 12.97 7.99 9.64
CA ASP A 57 12.79 6.61 10.09
C ASP A 57 11.40 6.07 9.72
N VAL A 58 10.36 6.91 9.75
CA VAL A 58 9.03 6.53 9.23
C VAL A 58 9.09 6.25 7.73
N SER A 59 9.77 7.10 6.95
CA SER A 59 9.96 6.90 5.51
C SER A 59 10.71 5.59 5.23
N LEU A 60 11.84 5.35 5.92
CA LEU A 60 12.60 4.09 5.80
C LEU A 60 11.75 2.87 6.18
N THR A 61 11.00 2.96 7.28
CA THR A 61 10.08 1.89 7.72
C THR A 61 9.08 1.56 6.61
N ARG A 62 8.47 2.58 6.00
CA ARG A 62 7.52 2.40 4.88
C ARG A 62 8.19 1.72 3.69
N SER A 63 9.36 2.18 3.26
CA SER A 63 10.10 1.57 2.15
C SER A 63 10.39 0.08 2.40
N ILE A 64 10.85 -0.27 3.61
CA ILE A 64 11.13 -1.67 3.99
C ILE A 64 9.85 -2.51 3.93
N VAL A 65 8.76 -2.06 4.56
CA VAL A 65 7.50 -2.81 4.61
C VAL A 65 6.92 -2.99 3.21
N THR A 66 6.84 -1.91 2.42
CA THR A 66 6.28 -1.95 1.05
C THR A 66 7.02 -2.95 0.18
N VAL A 67 8.36 -2.90 0.17
CA VAL A 67 9.16 -3.83 -0.62
C VAL A 67 9.09 -5.25 -0.07
N ALA A 68 9.12 -5.43 1.25
CA ALA A 68 9.00 -6.74 1.88
C ALA A 68 7.68 -7.44 1.54
N VAL A 69 6.56 -6.72 1.58
CA VAL A 69 5.24 -7.28 1.26
C VAL A 69 5.12 -7.54 -0.24
N ARG A 70 5.58 -6.61 -1.09
CA ARG A 70 5.56 -6.77 -2.56
C ARG A 70 6.39 -7.97 -3.03
N ARG A 71 7.54 -8.23 -2.38
CA ARG A 71 8.45 -9.35 -2.70
C ARG A 71 8.34 -10.52 -1.73
N LEU A 72 7.24 -10.63 -0.98
CA LEU A 72 7.12 -11.60 0.12
C LEU A 72 7.28 -13.05 -0.33
N GLY A 73 6.72 -13.41 -1.50
CA GLY A 73 6.82 -14.76 -2.07
C GLY A 73 8.27 -15.16 -2.31
N LEU A 74 9.02 -14.30 -3.00
CA LEU A 74 10.43 -14.50 -3.29
C LEU A 74 11.28 -14.50 -2.02
N ILE A 75 11.07 -13.55 -1.11
CA ILE A 75 11.84 -13.47 0.14
C ILE A 75 11.64 -14.75 0.96
N ARG A 76 10.41 -15.28 1.04
CA ARG A 76 10.15 -16.56 1.72
C ARG A 76 10.80 -17.75 1.04
N TYR A 77 10.83 -17.79 -0.29
CA TYR A 77 11.58 -18.78 -1.05
C TYR A 77 13.08 -18.73 -0.68
N VAL A 78 13.70 -17.55 -0.76
CA VAL A 78 15.11 -17.34 -0.42
C VAL A 78 15.41 -17.76 1.03
N LEU A 79 14.57 -17.37 1.99
CA LEU A 79 14.75 -17.75 3.38
C LEU A 79 14.60 -19.26 3.59
N ALA A 80 13.70 -19.95 2.87
CA ALA A 80 13.56 -21.40 2.93
C ALA A 80 14.82 -22.12 2.41
N GLU A 81 15.40 -21.65 1.31
CA GLU A 81 16.66 -22.17 0.76
C GLU A 81 17.85 -22.00 1.72
N LEU A 82 17.87 -20.91 2.51
CA LEU A 82 18.95 -20.63 3.46
C LEU A 82 18.71 -21.23 4.85
N LEU A 83 17.48 -21.65 5.16
CA LEU A 83 17.08 -22.26 6.43
C LEU A 83 16.64 -23.71 6.20
N GLU A 84 17.59 -24.60 5.89
CA GLU A 84 17.32 -26.03 5.61
C GLU A 84 16.46 -26.73 6.68
N LYS A 85 16.61 -26.32 7.96
CA LYS A 85 15.86 -26.88 9.10
C LYS A 85 14.59 -26.09 9.45
N GLY A 86 14.28 -25.04 8.69
CA GLY A 86 13.20 -24.10 8.96
C GLY A 86 13.46 -23.15 10.13
N LEU A 87 12.49 -22.28 10.39
CA LEU A 87 12.53 -21.36 11.53
C LEU A 87 12.24 -22.08 12.86
N PRO A 88 12.89 -21.69 13.96
CA PRO A 88 12.56 -22.20 15.28
C PRO A 88 11.12 -21.84 15.66
N ARG A 89 10.30 -22.84 16.04
CA ARG A 89 8.88 -22.65 16.41
C ARG A 89 8.66 -21.58 17.50
N GLN A 90 9.61 -21.42 18.41
CA GLN A 90 9.53 -20.46 19.52
C GLN A 90 9.86 -19.01 19.10
N ALA A 91 10.39 -18.83 17.89
CA ALA A 91 10.90 -17.57 17.37
C ALA A 91 10.12 -17.10 16.13
N ALA A 92 8.79 -17.29 16.08
CA ALA A 92 7.97 -16.91 14.92
C ALA A 92 8.14 -15.45 14.49
N ARG A 93 8.37 -14.52 15.44
CA ARG A 93 8.64 -13.10 15.13
C ARG A 93 9.99 -12.86 14.43
N LEU A 94 10.92 -13.80 14.53
CA LEU A 94 12.21 -13.74 13.84
C LEU A 94 12.03 -13.75 12.32
N GLU A 95 10.98 -14.43 11.82
CA GLU A 95 10.63 -14.45 10.39
C GLU A 95 10.56 -13.02 9.84
N PHE A 96 9.84 -12.13 10.53
CA PHE A 96 9.60 -10.78 10.03
C PHE A 96 10.84 -9.90 10.09
N SER A 97 11.73 -10.13 11.06
CA SER A 97 13.04 -9.48 11.09
C SER A 97 13.92 -9.92 9.94
N LEU A 98 13.89 -11.23 9.60
CA LEU A 98 14.61 -11.77 8.46
C LEU A 98 14.01 -11.27 7.13
N ILE A 99 12.69 -11.21 7.01
CA ILE A 99 12.02 -10.65 5.83
C ILE A 99 12.40 -9.17 5.65
N ALA A 100 12.34 -8.36 6.71
CA ALA A 100 12.72 -6.96 6.66
C ALA A 100 14.19 -6.77 6.25
N ALA A 101 15.10 -7.60 6.76
CA ALA A 101 16.52 -7.55 6.41
C ALA A 101 16.78 -8.05 4.97
N ALA A 102 16.11 -9.13 4.55
CA ALA A 102 16.21 -9.65 3.19
C ALA A 102 15.69 -8.64 2.16
N ALA A 103 14.58 -7.94 2.44
CA ALA A 103 14.09 -6.87 1.58
C ALA A 103 15.13 -5.75 1.40
N GLN A 104 15.82 -5.38 2.48
CA GLN A 104 16.88 -4.38 2.42
C GLN A 104 18.07 -4.84 1.58
N ILE A 105 18.55 -6.07 1.83
CA ILE A 105 19.69 -6.62 1.11
C ILE A 105 19.34 -6.87 -0.35
N LEU A 106 18.15 -7.33 -0.70
CA LEU A 106 17.86 -7.65 -2.10
C LEU A 106 17.43 -6.43 -2.92
N PHE A 107 16.77 -5.44 -2.31
CA PHE A 107 15.97 -4.47 -3.09
C PHE A 107 16.06 -3.00 -2.67
N LEU A 108 16.72 -2.64 -1.57
CA LEU A 108 16.73 -1.24 -1.08
C LEU A 108 18.11 -0.57 -1.08
N ASP A 109 19.08 -1.10 -1.83
CA ASP A 109 20.46 -0.58 -1.93
C ASP A 109 21.09 -0.22 -0.57
N ALA A 110 20.66 -0.93 0.48
CA ALA A 110 21.16 -0.73 1.83
C ALA A 110 22.49 -1.46 1.96
N ALA A 111 23.45 -0.85 2.65
CA ALA A 111 24.74 -1.49 2.90
C ALA A 111 24.54 -2.82 3.68
N ASP A 112 24.95 -3.94 3.07
CA ASP A 112 24.67 -5.29 3.57
C ASP A 112 25.09 -5.47 5.03
N HIS A 113 26.26 -4.95 5.38
CA HIS A 113 26.80 -5.04 6.74
C HIS A 113 25.89 -4.36 7.76
N ALA A 114 25.27 -3.24 7.40
CA ALA A 114 24.34 -2.51 8.27
C ALA A 114 23.01 -3.26 8.42
N ALA A 115 22.46 -3.79 7.32
CA ALA A 115 21.23 -4.58 7.36
C ALA A 115 21.40 -5.85 8.22
N VAL A 116 22.55 -6.55 8.08
CA VAL A 116 22.90 -7.73 8.89
C VAL A 116 23.08 -7.34 10.37
N ASP A 117 23.93 -6.36 10.68
CA ASP A 117 24.23 -5.97 12.07
C ASP A 117 22.97 -5.55 12.83
N LEU A 118 22.13 -4.72 12.20
CA LEU A 118 20.90 -4.24 12.83
C LEU A 118 19.87 -5.37 13.02
N ALA A 119 19.79 -6.34 12.11
CA ALA A 119 18.94 -7.52 12.30
C ALA A 119 19.45 -8.42 13.44
N VAL A 120 20.76 -8.58 13.59
CA VAL A 120 21.38 -9.32 14.70
C VAL A 120 21.10 -8.62 16.03
N ARG A 121 21.22 -7.29 16.07
CA ARG A 121 20.89 -6.49 17.26
C ARG A 121 19.40 -6.59 17.61
N ALA A 122 18.52 -6.48 16.62
CA ALA A 122 17.08 -6.67 16.81
C ALA A 122 16.77 -8.04 17.44
N ALA A 123 17.40 -9.12 16.95
CA ALA A 123 17.22 -10.45 17.51
C ALA A 123 17.70 -10.57 18.97
N ARG A 124 18.75 -9.83 19.37
CA ARG A 124 19.29 -9.85 20.75
C ARG A 124 18.42 -9.14 21.78
N LEU A 125 17.63 -8.15 21.36
CA LEU A 125 16.75 -7.38 22.25
C LEU A 125 15.61 -8.23 22.85
N GLU A 126 15.23 -9.31 22.16
CA GLU A 126 14.10 -10.14 22.52
C GLU A 126 14.57 -11.48 23.12
N PRO A 127 14.22 -11.83 24.37
CA PRO A 127 14.70 -13.06 25.01
C PRO A 127 14.40 -14.33 24.20
N LYS A 128 13.25 -14.37 23.53
CA LYS A 128 12.84 -15.51 22.68
C LYS A 128 13.66 -15.65 21.40
N THR A 129 14.32 -14.57 20.95
CA THR A 129 15.12 -14.57 19.70
C THR A 129 16.62 -14.41 19.95
N ALA A 130 17.05 -14.01 21.14
CA ALA A 130 18.45 -13.69 21.44
C ALA A 130 19.41 -14.86 21.17
N GLY A 131 19.00 -16.08 21.51
CA GLY A 131 19.75 -17.31 21.23
C GLY A 131 19.92 -17.63 19.74
N PHE A 132 19.13 -17.00 18.86
CA PHE A 132 19.20 -17.18 17.41
C PHE A 132 19.96 -16.07 16.68
N SER A 133 20.59 -15.13 17.41
CA SER A 133 21.37 -14.05 16.78
C SER A 133 22.51 -14.53 15.88
N GLY A 134 23.14 -15.67 16.21
CA GLY A 134 24.13 -16.33 15.35
C GLY A 134 23.53 -16.90 14.06
N LEU A 135 22.31 -17.46 14.14
CA LEU A 135 21.57 -17.94 12.97
C LEU A 135 21.22 -16.78 12.04
N VAL A 136 20.68 -15.67 12.59
CA VAL A 136 20.37 -14.46 11.83
C VAL A 136 21.60 -13.94 11.06
N ASN A 137 22.73 -13.83 11.75
CA ASN A 137 23.98 -13.41 11.13
C ASN A 137 24.40 -14.36 10.00
N GLY A 138 24.37 -15.66 10.24
CA GLY A 138 24.76 -16.66 9.24
C GLY A 138 23.88 -16.63 8.00
N VAL A 139 22.55 -16.61 8.18
CA VAL A 139 21.56 -16.58 7.10
C VAL A 139 21.71 -15.31 6.26
N LEU A 140 21.74 -14.13 6.89
CA LEU A 140 21.77 -12.86 6.15
C LEU A 140 23.12 -12.61 5.47
N ARG A 141 24.24 -13.08 6.06
CA ARG A 141 25.54 -13.05 5.37
C ARG A 141 25.58 -14.01 4.18
N ASN A 142 24.96 -15.18 4.30
CA ASN A 142 24.85 -16.11 3.18
C ASN A 142 23.97 -15.54 2.07
N LEU A 143 22.86 -14.89 2.43
CA LEU A 143 21.98 -14.17 1.51
C LEU A 143 22.74 -13.08 0.74
N ALA A 144 23.48 -12.21 1.45
CA ALA A 144 24.28 -11.16 0.81
C ALA A 144 25.33 -11.71 -0.16
N ARG A 145 25.99 -12.83 0.19
CA ARG A 145 26.97 -13.49 -0.67
C ARG A 145 26.35 -14.10 -1.93
N ARG A 146 25.12 -14.62 -1.83
CA ARG A 146 24.35 -15.23 -2.93
C ARG A 146 23.35 -14.24 -3.55
N ARG A 147 23.53 -12.93 -3.35
CA ARG A 147 22.57 -11.90 -3.81
C ARG A 147 22.22 -12.07 -5.29
N GLU A 148 23.23 -12.14 -6.17
CA GLU A 148 23.02 -12.22 -7.62
C GLU A 148 22.21 -13.46 -8.02
N GLU A 149 22.50 -14.61 -7.41
CA GLU A 149 21.74 -15.85 -7.65
C GLU A 149 20.25 -15.68 -7.33
N PHE A 150 19.91 -15.00 -6.23
CA PHE A 150 18.52 -14.75 -5.86
C PHE A 150 17.86 -13.64 -6.67
N LEU A 151 18.64 -12.69 -7.20
CA LEU A 151 18.14 -11.68 -8.14
C LEU A 151 17.83 -12.31 -9.51
N ASP A 152 18.60 -13.30 -9.96
CA ASP A 152 18.27 -14.08 -11.16
C ASP A 152 16.95 -14.86 -10.99
N VAL A 153 16.73 -15.44 -9.81
CA VAL A 153 15.43 -16.07 -9.48
C VAL A 153 14.32 -15.02 -9.49
N ALA A 154 14.54 -13.82 -8.95
CA ALA A 154 13.56 -12.74 -9.00
C ALA A 154 13.18 -12.38 -10.44
N ALA A 155 14.15 -12.34 -11.35
CA ALA A 155 13.93 -12.00 -12.75
C ALA A 155 13.06 -13.03 -13.50
N SER A 156 12.92 -14.26 -12.99
CA SER A 156 12.01 -15.27 -13.55
C SER A 156 10.52 -14.94 -13.35
N GLY A 157 10.20 -14.07 -12.37
CA GLY A 157 8.84 -13.72 -11.97
C GLY A 157 8.03 -14.87 -11.37
N GLU A 158 8.66 -16.02 -11.06
CA GLU A 158 7.96 -17.20 -10.56
C GLU A 158 7.29 -16.97 -9.19
N HIS A 159 7.85 -16.06 -8.39
CA HIS A 159 7.41 -15.77 -7.03
C HIS A 159 6.74 -14.39 -6.86
N ASP A 160 6.36 -13.75 -7.96
CA ASP A 160 5.74 -12.41 -7.96
C ASP A 160 4.29 -12.44 -7.46
N ALA A 161 3.66 -13.61 -7.43
CA ALA A 161 2.30 -13.77 -6.92
C ALA A 161 2.15 -15.08 -6.12
N PRO A 162 1.25 -15.12 -5.13
CA PRO A 162 0.87 -16.36 -4.47
C PRO A 162 0.39 -17.43 -5.47
N PRO A 163 0.68 -18.72 -5.26
CA PRO A 163 0.38 -19.78 -6.24
C PRO A 163 -1.08 -19.82 -6.71
N TRP A 164 -2.03 -19.61 -5.79
CA TRP A 164 -3.46 -19.61 -6.13
C TRP A 164 -3.83 -18.46 -7.09
N LEU A 165 -3.20 -17.30 -6.94
CA LEU A 165 -3.50 -16.10 -7.73
C LEU A 165 -2.82 -16.18 -9.10
N ALA A 166 -1.55 -16.61 -9.12
CA ALA A 166 -0.84 -16.90 -10.36
C ALA A 166 -1.59 -17.94 -11.21
N GLN A 167 -2.05 -19.03 -10.59
CA GLN A 167 -2.84 -20.06 -11.27
C GLN A 167 -4.17 -19.49 -11.78
N ARG A 168 -4.85 -18.65 -10.98
CA ARG A 168 -6.11 -18.00 -11.39
C ARG A 168 -5.92 -17.11 -12.61
N TRP A 169 -4.88 -16.27 -12.64
CA TRP A 169 -4.60 -15.41 -13.78
C TRP A 169 -4.20 -16.21 -15.03
N ARG A 170 -3.31 -17.19 -14.90
CA ARG A 170 -2.90 -18.06 -16.02
C ARG A 170 -4.09 -18.83 -16.60
N LYS A 171 -4.99 -19.33 -15.74
CA LYS A 171 -6.21 -20.02 -16.16
C LYS A 171 -7.18 -19.13 -16.93
N HIS A 172 -7.31 -17.85 -16.56
CA HIS A 172 -8.31 -16.96 -17.14
C HIS A 172 -7.79 -16.15 -18.33
N TYR A 173 -6.52 -15.75 -18.31
CA TYR A 173 -5.91 -14.85 -19.29
C TYR A 173 -4.83 -15.52 -20.17
N GLY A 174 -4.50 -16.79 -19.91
CA GLY A 174 -3.39 -17.51 -20.55
C GLY A 174 -2.06 -17.33 -19.82
N GLU A 175 -1.07 -18.18 -20.15
CA GLU A 175 0.23 -18.21 -19.46
C GLU A 175 0.97 -16.88 -19.55
N ASP A 176 1.16 -16.36 -20.76
CA ASP A 176 1.93 -15.13 -21.01
C ASP A 176 1.28 -13.91 -20.36
N THR A 177 -0.02 -13.70 -20.57
CA THR A 177 -0.77 -12.60 -19.95
C THR A 177 -0.80 -12.73 -18.43
N GLY A 178 -0.97 -13.94 -17.90
CA GLY A 178 -0.99 -14.18 -16.45
C GLY A 178 0.35 -13.82 -15.80
N ARG A 179 1.48 -14.12 -16.46
CA ARG A 179 2.81 -13.69 -16.02
C ARG A 179 2.99 -12.18 -16.14
N ALA A 180 2.54 -11.57 -17.24
CA ALA A 180 2.61 -10.13 -17.42
C ALA A 180 1.84 -9.35 -16.34
N ILE A 181 0.65 -9.83 -15.95
CA ILE A 181 -0.13 -9.24 -14.84
C ILE A 181 0.66 -9.31 -13.52
N ALA A 182 1.27 -10.46 -13.20
CA ALA A 182 2.07 -10.60 -11.99
C ALA A 182 3.29 -9.66 -12.00
N ALA A 183 3.98 -9.56 -13.13
CA ALA A 183 5.11 -8.67 -13.30
C ALA A 183 4.73 -7.18 -13.15
N MET A 184 3.54 -6.77 -13.61
CA MET A 184 3.07 -5.39 -13.45
C MET A 184 2.87 -5.00 -11.97
N HIS A 185 2.38 -5.91 -11.12
CA HIS A 185 2.27 -5.65 -9.67
C HIS A 185 3.64 -5.54 -8.97
N MET A 186 4.72 -5.92 -9.64
CA MET A 186 6.08 -5.75 -9.09
C MET A 186 6.64 -4.35 -9.29
N LEU A 187 5.99 -3.51 -10.12
CA LEU A 187 6.37 -2.14 -10.39
C LEU A 187 5.78 -1.18 -9.35
N GLU A 188 6.37 0.00 -9.23
CA GLU A 188 5.77 1.08 -8.45
C GLU A 188 4.53 1.62 -9.19
N PRO A 189 3.37 1.71 -8.54
CA PRO A 189 2.18 2.25 -9.18
C PRO A 189 2.38 3.74 -9.47
N PRO A 190 1.99 4.23 -10.67
CA PRO A 190 2.02 5.66 -10.96
C PRO A 190 1.01 6.42 -10.10
N LEU A 191 1.29 7.69 -9.83
CA LEU A 191 0.35 8.59 -9.19
C LEU A 191 -0.51 9.27 -10.27
N ASP A 192 -1.79 8.91 -10.34
CA ASP A 192 -2.75 9.52 -11.24
C ASP A 192 -3.70 10.47 -10.48
N VAL A 193 -4.04 11.58 -11.11
CA VAL A 193 -5.00 12.56 -10.60
C VAL A 193 -6.09 12.84 -11.62
N SER A 194 -7.28 13.17 -11.14
CA SER A 194 -8.33 13.79 -11.93
C SER A 194 -8.40 15.27 -11.60
N VAL A 195 -8.48 16.11 -12.63
CA VAL A 195 -8.55 17.57 -12.52
C VAL A 195 -9.97 18.06 -12.78
N LYS A 196 -10.34 19.22 -12.22
CA LYS A 196 -11.64 19.85 -12.49
C LYS A 196 -11.77 20.36 -13.92
N ASP A 197 -10.71 20.94 -14.45
CA ASP A 197 -10.62 21.53 -15.79
C ASP A 197 -9.13 21.60 -16.21
N ASP A 198 -8.86 21.92 -17.48
CA ASP A 198 -7.52 22.12 -18.05
C ASP A 198 -6.47 21.02 -17.71
N PRO A 199 -6.67 19.76 -18.16
CA PRO A 199 -5.72 18.68 -17.93
C PRO A 199 -4.31 18.99 -18.42
N GLU A 200 -4.19 19.65 -19.57
CA GLU A 200 -2.92 20.02 -20.18
C GLU A 200 -2.14 21.02 -19.30
N GLY A 201 -2.77 22.09 -18.85
CA GLY A 201 -2.14 23.06 -17.95
C GLY A 201 -1.75 22.46 -16.61
N TRP A 202 -2.57 21.57 -16.06
CA TRP A 202 -2.20 20.85 -14.82
C TRP A 202 -1.08 19.84 -15.02
N ALA A 203 -1.01 19.16 -16.17
CA ALA A 203 0.10 18.28 -16.49
C ALA A 203 1.44 19.04 -16.51
N GLU A 204 1.47 20.26 -17.06
CA GLU A 204 2.67 21.11 -17.01
C GLU A 204 3.03 21.51 -15.58
N ARG A 205 2.05 21.91 -14.76
CA ARG A 205 2.27 22.37 -13.38
C ARG A 205 2.69 21.25 -12.42
N LEU A 206 2.24 20.03 -12.64
CA LEU A 206 2.45 18.89 -11.74
C LEU A 206 3.56 17.93 -12.20
N ASP A 207 4.29 18.27 -13.27
CA ASP A 207 5.24 17.36 -13.94
C ASP A 207 4.57 16.02 -14.30
N GLY A 208 3.54 16.11 -15.13
CA GLY A 208 2.69 14.99 -15.51
C GLY A 208 2.49 14.87 -17.01
N VAL A 209 1.70 13.86 -17.39
CA VAL A 209 1.23 13.64 -18.76
C VAL A 209 -0.26 13.37 -18.75
N VAL A 210 -1.00 14.02 -19.65
CA VAL A 210 -2.41 13.73 -19.85
C VAL A 210 -2.56 12.38 -20.52
N LEU A 211 -3.32 11.48 -19.91
CA LEU A 211 -3.65 10.18 -20.46
C LEU A 211 -4.81 10.30 -21.47
N PRO A 212 -4.99 9.33 -22.38
CA PRO A 212 -6.08 9.36 -23.37
C PRO A 212 -7.49 9.50 -22.76
N THR A 213 -7.63 9.12 -21.49
CA THR A 213 -8.86 9.19 -20.73
C THR A 213 -8.96 10.47 -19.89
N GLY A 214 -8.09 11.47 -20.09
CA GLY A 214 -8.15 12.79 -19.47
C GLY A 214 -7.72 12.87 -18.00
N SER A 215 -7.27 11.78 -17.39
CA SER A 215 -6.54 11.84 -16.11
C SER A 215 -5.11 12.31 -16.36
N VAL A 216 -4.47 12.92 -15.35
CA VAL A 216 -3.07 13.34 -15.42
C VAL A 216 -2.22 12.35 -14.61
N ARG A 217 -1.25 11.73 -15.27
CA ARG A 217 -0.28 10.83 -14.62
C ARG A 217 0.97 11.62 -14.24
N LEU A 218 1.28 11.66 -12.96
CA LEU A 218 2.43 12.40 -12.42
C LEU A 218 3.72 11.59 -12.53
N ARG A 219 4.82 12.30 -12.75
CA ARG A 219 6.19 11.80 -12.64
C ARG A 219 6.84 12.24 -11.33
N SER A 220 6.33 13.31 -10.73
CA SER A 220 6.74 13.79 -9.42
C SER A 220 6.43 12.78 -8.31
N HIS A 221 7.36 12.65 -7.38
CA HIS A 221 7.21 11.87 -6.14
C HIS A 221 7.06 12.78 -4.89
N ALA A 222 6.78 14.07 -5.11
CA ALA A 222 6.56 15.00 -4.01
C ALA A 222 5.31 14.62 -3.18
N PRO A 223 5.27 14.97 -1.87
CA PRO A 223 4.09 14.73 -1.05
C PRO A 223 2.84 15.38 -1.67
N ILE A 224 1.74 14.62 -1.73
CA ILE A 224 0.47 15.06 -2.37
C ILE A 224 0.00 16.41 -1.80
N SER A 225 0.11 16.60 -0.48
CA SER A 225 -0.30 17.83 0.20
C SER A 225 0.54 19.05 -0.16
N GLU A 226 1.74 18.86 -0.71
CA GLU A 226 2.64 19.93 -1.12
C GLU A 226 2.52 20.25 -2.62
N LEU A 227 1.78 19.43 -3.37
CA LEU A 227 1.57 19.65 -4.80
C LEU A 227 0.66 20.87 -5.04
N PRO A 228 0.98 21.73 -6.02
CA PRO A 228 0.17 22.91 -6.36
C PRO A 228 -1.30 22.57 -6.62
N GLY A 229 -2.23 23.37 -6.08
CA GLY A 229 -3.67 23.21 -6.29
C GLY A 229 -4.35 22.11 -5.45
N TYR A 230 -3.60 21.36 -4.63
CA TYR A 230 -4.21 20.36 -3.75
C TYR A 230 -5.12 21.01 -2.71
N GLU A 231 -4.60 21.97 -1.93
CA GLU A 231 -5.38 22.66 -0.88
C GLU A 231 -6.54 23.48 -1.46
N ASP A 232 -6.36 24.05 -2.65
CA ASP A 232 -7.40 24.80 -3.37
C ASP A 232 -8.50 23.90 -3.96
N GLY A 233 -8.27 22.58 -3.95
CA GLY A 233 -9.26 21.60 -4.40
C GLY A 233 -9.37 21.49 -5.92
N GLU A 234 -8.33 21.83 -6.67
CA GLU A 234 -8.37 21.86 -8.14
C GLU A 234 -8.35 20.45 -8.78
N TRP A 235 -7.89 19.47 -8.02
CA TRP A 235 -7.79 18.08 -8.43
C TRP A 235 -7.85 17.13 -7.21
N TRP A 236 -8.01 15.84 -7.50
CA TRP A 236 -7.94 14.76 -6.49
C TRP A 236 -7.21 13.55 -7.05
N VAL A 237 -6.60 12.78 -6.14
CA VAL A 237 -5.94 11.51 -6.48
C VAL A 237 -7.00 10.50 -6.90
N GLN A 238 -6.84 9.93 -8.09
CA GLN A 238 -7.71 8.89 -8.63
C GLN A 238 -6.97 8.18 -9.76
N ASP A 239 -6.81 6.87 -9.60
CA ASP A 239 -6.30 5.99 -10.66
C ASP A 239 -7.05 6.22 -11.99
N ALA A 240 -6.32 6.20 -13.11
CA ALA A 240 -6.89 6.47 -14.42
C ALA A 240 -8.02 5.50 -14.80
N ALA A 241 -7.96 4.23 -14.38
CA ALA A 241 -9.05 3.28 -14.61
C ALA A 241 -10.24 3.54 -13.67
N ALA A 242 -9.98 3.98 -12.43
CA ALA A 242 -11.02 4.37 -11.49
C ALA A 242 -11.82 5.61 -11.93
N ALA A 243 -11.30 6.41 -12.85
CA ALA A 243 -11.99 7.55 -13.47
C ALA A 243 -12.98 7.14 -14.57
N LEU A 244 -12.86 5.95 -15.15
CA LEU A 244 -13.67 5.54 -16.30
C LEU A 244 -15.16 5.34 -15.99
N PRO A 245 -15.56 4.71 -14.87
CA PRO A 245 -16.98 4.41 -14.64
C PRO A 245 -17.89 5.65 -14.62
N ALA A 246 -17.50 6.73 -13.94
CA ALA A 246 -18.29 7.96 -13.90
C ALA A 246 -18.34 8.67 -15.27
N ARG A 247 -17.24 8.60 -16.05
CA ARG A 247 -17.18 9.11 -17.42
C ARG A 247 -18.10 8.33 -18.36
N LEU A 248 -18.14 7.00 -18.22
CA LEU A 248 -19.03 6.13 -19.00
C LEU A 248 -20.50 6.33 -18.62
N LEU A 249 -20.78 6.57 -17.34
CA LEU A 249 -22.12 6.94 -16.87
C LEU A 249 -22.59 8.26 -17.48
N ALA A 250 -21.67 9.20 -17.68
CA ALA A 250 -21.88 10.51 -18.30
C ALA A 250 -23.09 11.27 -17.71
N PRO A 251 -23.12 11.49 -16.38
CA PRO A 251 -24.26 12.12 -15.74
C PRO A 251 -24.43 13.57 -16.20
N ARG A 252 -25.69 14.02 -16.26
CA ARG A 252 -26.04 15.37 -16.70
C ARG A 252 -26.32 16.28 -15.51
N PRO A 253 -26.25 17.61 -15.70
CA PRO A 253 -26.69 18.55 -14.69
C PRO A 253 -28.10 18.22 -14.20
N ASP A 254 -28.28 18.33 -12.88
CA ASP A 254 -29.54 18.08 -12.16
C ASP A 254 -30.08 16.64 -12.17
N GLU A 255 -29.42 15.68 -12.84
CA GLU A 255 -29.76 14.25 -12.73
C GLU A 255 -29.50 13.75 -11.32
N ARG A 256 -30.43 12.97 -10.78
CA ARG A 256 -30.30 12.36 -9.46
C ARG A 256 -29.57 11.03 -9.60
N VAL A 257 -28.33 10.98 -9.11
CA VAL A 257 -27.43 9.84 -9.31
C VAL A 257 -27.04 9.21 -7.98
N LEU A 258 -27.08 7.88 -7.89
CA LEU A 258 -26.61 7.14 -6.72
C LEU A 258 -25.19 6.60 -6.96
N ASP A 259 -24.27 6.93 -6.07
CA ASP A 259 -22.95 6.29 -5.98
C ASP A 259 -22.98 5.25 -4.85
N MET A 260 -22.96 3.96 -5.21
CA MET A 260 -23.02 2.85 -4.26
C MET A 260 -21.61 2.34 -3.94
N CYS A 261 -21.31 2.26 -2.64
CA CYS A 261 -19.96 1.98 -2.10
C CYS A 261 -18.96 3.12 -2.41
N ALA A 262 -19.46 4.35 -2.27
CA ALA A 262 -18.85 5.57 -2.78
C ALA A 262 -17.47 5.94 -2.20
N ALA A 263 -17.17 5.54 -0.96
CA ALA A 263 -15.99 6.04 -0.29
C ALA A 263 -14.68 5.46 -0.88
N PRO A 264 -13.59 6.25 -1.07
CA PRO A 264 -13.35 7.59 -0.52
C PRO A 264 -13.83 8.77 -1.39
N GLY A 265 -14.59 8.54 -2.47
CA GLY A 265 -15.36 9.59 -3.13
C GLY A 265 -14.83 10.13 -4.46
N GLY A 266 -13.81 9.53 -5.09
CA GLY A 266 -13.29 10.02 -6.37
C GLY A 266 -14.34 10.00 -7.49
N LYS A 267 -15.16 8.94 -7.56
CA LYS A 267 -16.26 8.83 -8.54
C LYS A 267 -17.41 9.78 -8.19
N THR A 268 -17.74 9.91 -6.90
CA THR A 268 -18.68 10.92 -6.39
C THR A 268 -18.28 12.33 -6.82
N ALA A 269 -16.99 12.68 -6.67
CA ALA A 269 -16.46 13.99 -7.07
C ALA A 269 -16.62 14.22 -8.57
N GLN A 270 -16.34 13.22 -9.41
CA GLN A 270 -16.54 13.33 -10.87
C GLN A 270 -18.00 13.62 -11.24
N MET A 271 -18.94 12.91 -10.62
CA MET A 271 -20.37 13.10 -10.88
C MET A 271 -20.88 14.44 -10.33
N ALA A 272 -20.40 14.86 -9.16
CA ALA A 272 -20.73 16.17 -8.59
C ALA A 272 -20.16 17.32 -9.42
N LEU A 273 -18.96 17.18 -9.99
CA LEU A 273 -18.36 18.14 -10.90
C LEU A 273 -19.20 18.32 -12.19
N ALA A 274 -19.83 17.25 -12.67
CA ALA A 274 -20.80 17.28 -13.76
C ALA A 274 -22.15 17.93 -13.37
N ARG A 275 -22.28 18.43 -12.13
CA ARG A 275 -23.46 19.08 -11.55
C ARG A 275 -24.67 18.15 -11.38
N ALA A 276 -24.42 16.84 -11.26
CA ALA A 276 -25.45 15.89 -10.87
C ALA A 276 -25.81 16.05 -9.38
N GLN A 277 -27.05 15.71 -9.02
CA GLN A 277 -27.49 15.59 -7.64
C GLN A 277 -27.10 14.22 -7.10
N VAL A 278 -25.87 14.11 -6.60
CA VAL A 278 -25.28 12.83 -6.19
C VAL A 278 -25.68 12.47 -4.75
N VAL A 279 -26.13 11.23 -4.56
CA VAL A 279 -26.22 10.57 -3.25
C VAL A 279 -25.08 9.56 -3.14
N ALA A 280 -24.19 9.76 -2.18
CA ALA A 280 -23.07 8.87 -1.88
C ALA A 280 -23.44 7.93 -0.73
N LEU A 281 -23.53 6.63 -1.03
CA LEU A 281 -23.89 5.58 -0.08
C LEU A 281 -22.68 4.69 0.23
N ASP A 282 -22.37 4.50 1.50
CA ASP A 282 -21.41 3.49 1.95
C ASP A 282 -21.82 2.95 3.33
N ARG A 283 -21.48 1.68 3.61
CA ARG A 283 -21.74 1.07 4.92
C ARG A 283 -20.84 1.65 6.03
N SER A 284 -19.68 2.18 5.67
CA SER A 284 -18.68 2.66 6.62
C SER A 284 -18.82 4.16 6.86
N ALA A 285 -19.33 4.52 8.03
CA ALA A 285 -19.38 5.92 8.47
C ALA A 285 -17.98 6.57 8.52
N GLU A 286 -16.94 5.81 8.88
CA GLU A 286 -15.57 6.32 8.91
C GLU A 286 -15.06 6.68 7.51
N ARG A 287 -15.26 5.79 6.52
CA ARG A 287 -14.86 6.07 5.13
C ARG A 287 -15.67 7.23 4.54
N LEU A 288 -16.93 7.40 4.94
CA LEU A 288 -17.75 8.55 4.53
C LEU A 288 -17.28 9.88 5.14
N LYS A 289 -16.66 9.89 6.32
CA LYS A 289 -15.99 11.12 6.83
C LYS A 289 -14.86 11.56 5.92
N LEU A 290 -14.07 10.61 5.40
CA LEU A 290 -13.02 10.90 4.43
C LEU A 290 -13.59 11.42 3.10
N LEU A 291 -14.66 10.81 2.60
CA LEU A 291 -15.37 11.30 1.42
C LEU A 291 -15.88 12.74 1.62
N ALA A 292 -16.53 13.02 2.75
CA ALA A 292 -17.04 14.35 3.05
C ALA A 292 -15.92 15.40 3.15
N ALA A 293 -14.79 15.04 3.78
CA ALA A 293 -13.61 15.90 3.85
C ALA A 293 -13.03 16.19 2.45
N ASN A 294 -12.96 15.16 1.57
CA ASN A 294 -12.52 15.33 0.19
C ASN A 294 -13.46 16.26 -0.60
N LEU A 295 -14.78 16.05 -0.52
CA LEU A 295 -15.74 16.91 -1.21
C LEU A 295 -15.67 18.36 -0.71
N ALA A 296 -15.52 18.56 0.60
CA ALA A 296 -15.35 19.90 1.18
C ALA A 296 -14.10 20.60 0.65
N ARG A 297 -12.94 19.92 0.63
CA ARG A 297 -11.70 20.45 0.03
C ARG A 297 -11.89 20.79 -1.44
N LEU A 298 -12.55 19.90 -2.18
CA LEU A 298 -12.85 20.09 -3.61
C LEU A 298 -13.94 21.13 -3.87
N GLN A 299 -14.60 21.68 -2.84
CA GLN A 299 -15.76 22.57 -3.00
C GLN A 299 -16.87 21.95 -3.86
N LEU A 300 -17.07 20.65 -3.71
CA LEU A 300 -18.11 19.86 -4.36
C LEU A 300 -19.12 19.40 -3.32
N HIS A 301 -20.35 19.13 -3.75
CA HIS A 301 -21.45 18.75 -2.88
C HIS A 301 -22.08 17.43 -3.33
N ALA A 302 -22.36 16.56 -2.36
CA ALA A 302 -23.17 15.36 -2.51
C ALA A 302 -23.92 15.09 -1.20
N GLU A 303 -25.09 14.48 -1.27
CA GLU A 303 -25.77 13.93 -0.10
C GLU A 303 -24.99 12.69 0.38
N VAL A 304 -24.76 12.57 1.69
CA VAL A 304 -24.04 11.44 2.26
C VAL A 304 -24.99 10.58 3.07
N ALA A 305 -25.12 9.30 2.69
CA ALA A 305 -25.95 8.32 3.36
C ALA A 305 -25.10 7.16 3.90
N VAL A 306 -25.24 6.85 5.19
CA VAL A 306 -24.65 5.64 5.78
C VAL A 306 -25.68 4.53 5.68
N GLY A 307 -25.35 3.42 5.00
CA GLY A 307 -26.29 2.32 4.88
C GLY A 307 -25.76 1.13 4.09
N ASP A 308 -26.45 0.00 4.22
CA ASP A 308 -26.21 -1.18 3.40
C ASP A 308 -26.85 -0.98 2.02
N ALA A 309 -26.01 -1.03 0.97
CA ALA A 309 -26.40 -1.03 -0.42
C ALA A 309 -27.54 -2.00 -0.76
N ALA A 310 -27.57 -3.19 -0.15
CA ALA A 310 -28.57 -4.21 -0.44
C ALA A 310 -29.95 -3.92 0.18
N ALA A 311 -30.01 -3.03 1.17
CA ALA A 311 -31.23 -2.70 1.92
C ALA A 311 -31.64 -1.23 1.80
N TYR A 312 -30.89 -0.43 1.03
CA TYR A 312 -31.13 1.00 0.90
C TYR A 312 -32.40 1.28 0.10
N GLN A 313 -33.31 2.05 0.70
CA GLN A 313 -34.57 2.46 0.07
C GLN A 313 -34.56 3.98 -0.12
N ALA A 314 -34.83 4.42 -1.34
CA ALA A 314 -34.92 5.83 -1.70
C ALA A 314 -35.88 6.01 -2.87
N GLN A 315 -36.19 7.27 -3.20
CA GLN A 315 -36.84 7.60 -4.47
C GLN A 315 -35.99 7.10 -5.65
N PRO A 316 -36.59 6.84 -6.84
CA PRO A 316 -35.85 6.45 -8.03
C PRO A 316 -34.71 7.43 -8.37
N PHE A 317 -33.65 6.86 -8.95
CA PHE A 317 -32.51 7.60 -9.47
C PHE A 317 -32.52 7.53 -11.00
N ASP A 318 -32.02 8.58 -11.64
CA ASP A 318 -31.84 8.61 -13.09
C ASP A 318 -30.70 7.69 -13.53
N ALA A 319 -29.67 7.56 -12.69
CA ALA A 319 -28.55 6.66 -12.91
C ALA A 319 -27.99 6.12 -11.59
N ILE A 320 -27.37 4.94 -11.64
CA ILE A 320 -26.72 4.30 -10.48
C ILE A 320 -25.34 3.81 -10.89
N LEU A 321 -24.32 4.24 -10.15
CA LEU A 321 -22.96 3.72 -10.25
C LEU A 321 -22.74 2.72 -9.10
N ILE A 322 -22.28 1.52 -9.43
CA ILE A 322 -21.98 0.47 -8.43
C ILE A 322 -20.49 0.15 -8.48
N ASP A 323 -19.74 0.68 -7.50
CA ASP A 323 -18.34 0.30 -7.27
C ASP A 323 -18.28 -0.85 -6.26
N ALA A 324 -18.63 -2.05 -6.74
CA ALA A 324 -18.89 -3.18 -5.86
C ALA A 324 -17.65 -3.57 -5.01
N PRO A 325 -17.84 -3.91 -3.72
CA PRO A 325 -16.77 -4.49 -2.91
C PRO A 325 -16.20 -5.72 -3.61
N CYS A 326 -14.89 -5.73 -3.88
CA CYS A 326 -14.25 -6.76 -4.67
C CYS A 326 -12.98 -7.30 -3.99
N SER A 327 -12.37 -8.30 -4.60
CA SER A 327 -11.11 -8.90 -4.13
C SER A 327 -9.88 -7.99 -4.25
N ALA A 328 -10.01 -6.82 -4.88
CA ALA A 328 -8.93 -5.85 -5.13
C ALA A 328 -7.71 -6.44 -5.88
N THR A 329 -7.87 -7.54 -6.61
CA THR A 329 -6.76 -8.22 -7.31
C THR A 329 -6.15 -7.43 -8.46
N GLY A 330 -6.79 -6.34 -8.90
CA GLY A 330 -6.26 -5.41 -9.90
C GLY A 330 -5.56 -4.19 -9.31
N THR A 331 -5.45 -4.08 -7.98
CA THR A 331 -4.83 -2.95 -7.26
C THR A 331 -3.88 -3.45 -6.17
N ILE A 332 -3.14 -4.52 -6.45
CA ILE A 332 -2.16 -5.14 -5.54
C ILE A 332 -0.88 -4.31 -5.50
#